data_AF-A0A533Z265-F1
#
_entry.id   AF-A0A533Z265-F1
#
_cell.length_a   1.000
_cell.length_b   1.000
_cell.length_c   1.000
_cell.angle_alpha   90.00
_cell.angle_beta   90.00
_cell.angle_gamma   90.00
#
_symmetry.space_group_name_H-M   'P 1'
#
loop_
_entity.id
_entity.type
_entity.pdbx_description
1 polymer ?
#
loop_
_entity_poly.entity_id
_entity_poly.type
_entity_poly.pdbx_seq_one_letter_code
_entity_poly.pdbx_strand_id
1 'polypeptide(L)'
;MLKQGRIARRAVLGREDGIAMLTVLMLTIILTVIGVAAITSTSLDIKMAGGERLRESTLNAAEACMSSGVQIIQQTLQNGGVPGTLTAAGANPSITLPLGTAPGQNPLEAEIMGQSNANADSADPTVGSTRNAVLTISTYTVNMDIDRLYAQPMSGAPAAFGGSAQQAGVQIIYRIDCYAISSAGGATQAAGRVTGVYNCVATGQSCQRKI
;
A
#
# COMPACT_ATOMS: atom_id res chain seq x y z
N MET A 1 93.24 -43.51 -9.06
CA MET A 1 92.11 -43.40 -10.00
C MET A 1 90.80 -43.56 -9.23
N LEU A 2 89.95 -42.52 -9.29
CA LEU A 2 88.46 -42.48 -9.31
C LEU A 2 87.66 -43.49 -8.46
N LYS A 3 86.58 -43.16 -7.73
CA LYS A 3 85.88 -41.92 -7.37
C LYS A 3 84.84 -42.34 -6.33
N GLN A 4 84.88 -41.76 -5.14
CA GLN A 4 83.87 -41.94 -4.09
C GLN A 4 82.65 -41.06 -4.39
N GLY A 5 81.45 -41.60 -4.19
CA GLY A 5 80.31 -40.82 -3.72
C GLY A 5 79.24 -40.43 -4.75
N ARG A 6 78.00 -40.56 -4.27
CA ARG A 6 76.71 -40.03 -4.76
C ARG A 6 75.97 -40.85 -5.82
N ILE A 7 75.27 -41.90 -5.37
CA ILE A 7 73.98 -42.26 -5.96
C ILE A 7 73.04 -42.74 -4.84
N ALA A 8 72.34 -41.81 -4.18
CA ALA A 8 71.11 -42.09 -3.42
C ALA A 8 70.52 -40.80 -2.81
N ARG A 9 70.27 -39.76 -3.62
CA ARG A 9 69.41 -38.62 -3.22
C ARG A 9 68.68 -38.02 -4.43
N ARG A 10 67.99 -38.84 -5.22
CA ARG A 10 67.08 -38.35 -6.26
C ARG A 10 65.96 -39.36 -6.49
N ALA A 11 65.01 -39.43 -5.56
CA ALA A 11 63.73 -40.11 -5.79
C ALA A 11 62.70 -39.70 -4.72
N VAL A 12 62.45 -38.39 -4.56
CA VAL A 12 61.23 -37.91 -3.86
C VAL A 12 60.62 -36.71 -4.60
N LEU A 13 61.44 -35.88 -5.26
CA LEU A 13 61.04 -34.66 -6.01
C LEU A 13 60.21 -34.87 -7.30
N GLY A 14 59.66 -36.07 -7.57
CA GLY A 14 58.94 -36.40 -8.81
C GLY A 14 57.48 -36.83 -8.64
N ARG A 15 56.94 -36.75 -7.41
CA ARG A 15 55.54 -37.11 -7.10
C ARG A 15 54.72 -35.94 -6.56
N GLU A 16 55.26 -34.73 -6.62
CA GLU A 16 54.60 -33.52 -6.07
C GLU A 16 53.59 -32.90 -7.07
N ASP A 17 53.66 -33.25 -8.35
CA ASP A 17 52.72 -32.75 -9.37
C ASP A 17 51.27 -33.23 -9.15
N GLY A 18 51.10 -34.44 -8.62
CA GLY A 18 49.77 -34.99 -8.31
C GLY A 18 49.11 -34.29 -7.12
N ILE A 19 49.89 -33.96 -6.08
CA ILE A 19 49.37 -33.23 -4.92
C ILE A 19 49.15 -31.75 -5.26
N ALA A 20 49.99 -31.15 -6.10
CA ALA A 20 49.76 -29.81 -6.63
C ALA A 20 48.43 -29.72 -7.39
N MET A 21 48.15 -30.66 -8.30
CA MET A 21 46.86 -30.72 -9.01
C MET A 21 45.68 -30.92 -8.06
N LEU A 22 45.81 -31.76 -7.02
CA LEU A 22 44.75 -31.99 -6.05
C LEU A 22 44.47 -30.72 -5.22
N THR A 23 45.50 -30.01 -4.78
CA THR A 23 45.33 -28.75 -4.04
C THR A 23 44.69 -27.67 -4.90
N VAL A 24 45.08 -27.55 -6.18
CA VAL A 24 44.45 -26.61 -7.12
C VAL A 24 42.98 -26.96 -7.33
N LEU A 25 42.66 -28.25 -7.53
CA LEU A 25 41.27 -28.70 -7.69
C LEU A 25 40.42 -28.44 -6.44
N MET A 26 40.98 -28.65 -5.25
CA MET A 26 40.27 -28.34 -4.01
C MET A 26 40.05 -26.83 -3.84
N LEU A 27 41.07 -26.02 -4.16
CA LEU A 27 40.95 -24.56 -4.11
C LEU A 27 39.93 -24.04 -5.12
N THR A 28 39.87 -24.58 -6.34
CA THR A 28 38.86 -24.18 -7.33
C THR A 28 37.45 -24.59 -6.91
N ILE A 29 37.27 -25.77 -6.30
CA ILE A 29 35.97 -26.17 -5.74
C ILE A 29 35.55 -25.25 -4.60
N ILE A 30 36.45 -24.92 -3.67
CA ILE A 30 36.12 -24.03 -2.55
C ILE A 30 35.76 -22.63 -3.09
N LEU A 31 36.56 -22.08 -4.01
CA LEU A 31 36.31 -20.77 -4.61
C LEU A 31 34.99 -20.72 -5.39
N THR A 32 34.64 -21.79 -6.12
CA THR A 32 33.37 -21.86 -6.84
C THR A 32 32.17 -21.92 -5.91
N VAL A 33 32.25 -22.70 -4.81
CA VAL A 33 31.18 -22.74 -3.80
C VAL A 33 31.00 -21.37 -3.13
N ILE A 34 32.10 -20.70 -2.76
CA ILE A 34 32.04 -19.35 -2.20
C ILE A 34 31.44 -18.37 -3.21
N GLY A 35 31.85 -18.45 -4.48
CA GLY A 35 31.32 -17.61 -5.56
C GLY A 35 29.80 -17.78 -5.75
N VAL A 36 29.32 -19.02 -5.78
CA VAL A 36 27.87 -19.29 -5.88
C VAL A 36 27.13 -18.77 -4.66
N ALA A 37 27.64 -19.00 -3.44
CA ALA A 37 27.04 -18.49 -2.22
C ALA A 37 26.94 -16.95 -2.24
N ALA A 38 28.01 -16.25 -2.65
CA ALA A 38 28.02 -14.80 -2.77
C ALA A 38 26.99 -14.27 -3.79
N ILE A 39 26.88 -14.92 -4.96
CA ILE A 39 25.88 -14.54 -5.98
C ILE A 39 24.46 -14.74 -5.46
N THR A 40 24.20 -15.84 -4.75
CA THR A 40 22.87 -16.11 -4.19
C THR A 40 22.48 -15.09 -3.11
N SER A 41 23.39 -14.73 -2.21
CA SER A 41 23.15 -13.69 -1.20
C SER A 41 22.82 -12.34 -1.86
N THR A 42 23.64 -11.93 -2.83
CA THR A 42 23.42 -10.68 -3.58
C THR A 42 22.07 -10.68 -4.29
N SER A 43 21.67 -11.82 -4.86
CA SER A 43 20.37 -11.95 -5.54
C SER A 43 19.19 -11.80 -4.57
N LEU A 44 19.33 -12.28 -3.34
CA LEU A 44 18.31 -12.10 -2.30
C LEU A 44 18.25 -10.65 -1.83
N ASP A 45 19.39 -9.99 -1.67
CA ASP A 45 19.45 -8.58 -1.27
C ASP A 45 18.81 -7.67 -2.32
N ILE A 46 19.05 -7.95 -3.62
CA ILE A 46 18.38 -7.22 -4.71
C ILE A 46 16.86 -7.43 -4.67
N LYS A 47 16.40 -8.67 -4.41
CA LYS A 47 14.97 -8.96 -4.30
C LYS A 47 14.34 -8.26 -3.09
N MET A 48 15.02 -8.25 -1.95
CA MET A 48 14.56 -7.56 -0.75
C MET A 48 14.51 -6.05 -0.95
N ALA A 49 15.56 -5.45 -1.52
CA ALA A 49 15.59 -4.03 -1.85
C ALA A 49 14.51 -3.64 -2.88
N GLY A 50 14.27 -4.51 -3.87
CA GLY A 50 13.18 -4.33 -4.82
C GLY A 50 11.80 -4.35 -4.15
N GLY A 51 11.56 -5.36 -3.29
CA GLY A 51 10.31 -5.52 -2.55
C GLY A 51 10.03 -4.35 -1.61
N GLU A 52 11.04 -3.86 -0.88
CA GLU A 52 10.88 -2.72 0.03
C GLU A 52 10.53 -1.44 -0.73
N ARG A 53 11.21 -1.16 -1.85
CA ARG A 53 10.88 -0.01 -2.71
C ARG A 53 9.47 -0.08 -3.28
N LEU A 54 9.02 -1.27 -3.69
CA LEU A 54 7.66 -1.50 -4.16
C LEU A 54 6.65 -1.25 -3.04
N ARG A 55 6.92 -1.74 -1.83
CA ARG A 55 6.06 -1.55 -0.66
C ARG A 55 5.98 -0.09 -0.23
N GLU A 56 7.10 0.62 -0.19
CA GLU A 56 7.11 2.05 0.13
C GLU A 56 6.32 2.84 -0.90
N SER A 57 6.50 2.52 -2.19
CA SER A 57 5.77 3.19 -3.27
C SER A 57 4.27 2.90 -3.25
N THR A 58 3.83 1.68 -2.92
CA THR A 58 2.39 1.36 -2.80
C THR A 58 1.78 2.03 -1.58
N LEU A 59 2.49 2.08 -0.45
CA LEU A 59 2.03 2.78 0.75
C LEU A 59 1.91 4.29 0.51
N ASN A 60 2.88 4.91 -0.16
CA ASN A 60 2.82 6.32 -0.52
C ASN A 60 1.58 6.62 -1.40
N ALA A 61 1.29 5.76 -2.39
CA ALA A 61 0.07 5.89 -3.20
C ALA A 61 -1.21 5.74 -2.35
N ALA A 62 -1.24 4.80 -1.40
CA ALA A 62 -2.36 4.62 -0.49
C ALA A 62 -2.55 5.82 0.47
N GLU A 63 -1.47 6.43 0.95
CA GLU A 63 -1.53 7.64 1.79
C GLU A 63 -2.02 8.87 1.03
N ALA A 64 -1.67 9.01 -0.25
CA ALA A 64 -2.20 10.09 -1.08
C ALA A 64 -3.73 10.03 -1.21
N CYS A 65 -4.28 8.82 -1.29
CA CYS A 65 -5.73 8.58 -1.25
C CYS A 65 -6.37 9.09 0.04
N MET A 66 -5.72 8.97 1.19
CA MET A 66 -6.27 9.46 2.47
C MET A 66 -6.54 10.97 2.44
N SER A 67 -5.64 11.76 1.83
CA SER A 67 -5.85 13.20 1.66
C SER A 67 -7.02 13.50 0.73
N SER A 68 -7.17 12.74 -0.35
CA SER A 68 -8.30 12.87 -1.27
C SER A 68 -9.63 12.48 -0.61
N GLY A 69 -9.65 11.43 0.22
CA GLY A 69 -10.84 11.00 0.94
C GLY A 69 -11.37 12.07 1.90
N VAL A 70 -10.45 12.75 2.60
CA VAL A 70 -10.81 13.91 3.44
C VAL A 70 -11.43 15.04 2.61
N GLN A 71 -10.88 15.35 1.43
CA GLN A 71 -11.44 16.37 0.55
C GLN A 71 -12.85 15.98 0.05
N ILE A 72 -13.07 14.71 -0.30
CA ILE A 72 -14.39 14.20 -0.71
C ILE A 72 -15.41 14.36 0.42
N ILE A 73 -15.05 14.03 1.66
CA ILE A 73 -15.93 14.20 2.83
C ILE A 73 -16.27 15.68 3.01
N GLN A 74 -15.27 16.57 3.00
CA GLN A 74 -15.48 18.00 3.19
C GLN A 74 -16.36 18.61 2.10
N GLN A 75 -16.10 18.29 0.83
CA GLN A 75 -16.90 18.79 -0.28
C GLN A 75 -18.33 18.26 -0.25
N THR A 76 -18.52 16.99 0.14
CA THR A 76 -19.86 16.41 0.28
C THR A 76 -20.65 17.08 1.40
N LEU A 77 -20.02 17.33 2.55
CA LEU A 77 -20.66 18.04 3.67
C LEU A 77 -20.96 19.51 3.35
N GLN A 78 -20.07 20.21 2.64
CA GLN A 78 -20.25 21.62 2.27
C GLN A 78 -21.34 21.83 1.22
N ASN A 79 -21.42 20.93 0.23
CA ASN A 79 -22.41 21.03 -0.85
C ASN A 79 -23.74 20.35 -0.51
N GLY A 80 -23.81 19.60 0.59
CA GLY A 80 -24.97 18.80 0.96
C GLY A 80 -25.22 17.60 0.05
N GLY A 81 -24.18 17.13 -0.65
CA GLY A 81 -24.23 16.05 -1.62
C GLY A 81 -22.90 15.88 -2.37
N VAL A 82 -22.71 14.75 -3.04
CA VAL A 82 -21.45 14.49 -3.75
C VAL A 82 -21.32 15.42 -4.97
N PRO A 83 -20.20 16.17 -5.12
CA PRO A 83 -19.98 17.03 -6.27
C PRO A 83 -20.04 16.26 -7.60
N GLY A 84 -20.82 16.76 -8.57
CA GLY A 84 -20.94 16.13 -9.89
C GLY A 84 -19.62 16.06 -10.69
N THR A 85 -18.62 16.87 -10.30
CA THR A 85 -17.25 16.82 -10.86
C THR A 85 -16.53 15.52 -10.54
N LEU A 86 -16.87 14.84 -9.44
CA LEU A 86 -16.27 13.57 -9.01
C LEU A 86 -16.95 12.35 -9.64
N THR A 87 -18.16 12.53 -10.20
CA THR A 87 -18.90 11.50 -10.93
C THR A 87 -18.77 11.65 -12.46
N ALA A 88 -18.11 12.72 -12.92
CA ALA A 88 -17.93 12.98 -14.35
C ALA A 88 -16.94 12.01 -15.01
N ALA A 89 -17.11 11.78 -16.31
CA ALA A 89 -16.15 11.00 -17.08
C ALA A 89 -14.76 11.66 -17.03
N GLY A 90 -13.74 10.90 -16.65
CA GLY A 90 -12.37 11.39 -16.49
C GLY A 90 -12.06 12.05 -15.13
N ALA A 91 -12.98 12.01 -14.17
CA ALA A 91 -12.71 12.44 -12.79
C ALA A 91 -11.56 11.64 -12.16
N ASN A 92 -10.75 12.31 -11.35
CA ASN A 92 -9.68 11.69 -10.57
C ASN A 92 -9.48 12.50 -9.26
N PRO A 93 -9.94 12.01 -8.10
CA PRO A 93 -10.61 10.73 -7.87
C PRO A 93 -11.98 10.63 -8.55
N SER A 94 -12.34 9.43 -9.02
CA SER A 94 -13.67 9.11 -9.55
C SER A 94 -14.48 8.34 -8.51
N ILE A 95 -15.73 8.73 -8.32
CA ILE A 95 -16.66 7.99 -7.44
C ILE A 95 -17.35 6.92 -8.27
N THR A 96 -17.26 5.67 -7.79
CA THR A 96 -17.83 4.51 -8.50
C THR A 96 -19.30 4.40 -8.15
N LEU A 97 -20.16 4.47 -9.17
CA LEU A 97 -21.58 4.23 -9.04
C LEU A 97 -21.85 2.72 -9.26
N PRO A 98 -22.80 2.13 -8.53
CA PRO A 98 -24.19 2.54 -8.67
C PRO A 98 -24.66 3.48 -7.55
N LEU A 99 -25.54 4.40 -7.94
CA LEU A 99 -26.62 4.90 -7.11
C LEU A 99 -27.25 3.65 -6.45
N GLY A 100 -27.35 3.62 -5.12
CA GLY A 100 -27.94 2.52 -4.37
C GLY A 100 -29.31 2.10 -4.92
N THR A 101 -29.92 1.07 -4.33
CA THR A 101 -31.14 0.43 -4.83
C THR A 101 -32.36 1.37 -5.04
N ALA A 102 -32.26 2.65 -4.64
CA ALA A 102 -33.18 3.73 -4.99
C ALA A 102 -32.56 4.70 -6.03
N PRO A 103 -33.28 5.04 -7.12
CA PRO A 103 -32.88 6.11 -8.04
C PRO A 103 -32.65 7.42 -7.28
N GLY A 104 -31.43 7.95 -7.32
CA GLY A 104 -31.05 9.24 -6.76
C GLY A 104 -30.12 9.18 -5.55
N GLN A 105 -29.88 8.01 -4.92
CA GLN A 105 -29.07 7.92 -3.71
C GLN A 105 -27.68 7.33 -3.98
N ASN A 106 -26.62 8.11 -3.86
CA ASN A 106 -25.25 7.59 -3.90
C ASN A 106 -24.93 6.94 -2.53
N PRO A 107 -24.50 5.67 -2.45
CA PRO A 107 -24.24 5.01 -1.16
C PRO A 107 -23.20 5.78 -0.30
N LEU A 108 -22.16 6.33 -0.94
CA LEU A 108 -21.19 7.19 -0.28
C LEU A 108 -21.83 8.48 0.26
N GLU A 109 -22.77 9.06 -0.49
CA GLU A 109 -23.47 10.27 -0.04
C GLU A 109 -24.40 9.97 1.13
N ALA A 110 -25.16 8.87 1.04
CA ALA A 110 -26.02 8.40 2.11
C ALA A 110 -25.21 8.15 3.39
N GLU A 111 -24.00 7.60 3.25
CA GLU A 111 -23.08 7.41 4.34
C GLU A 111 -22.56 8.72 4.95
N ILE A 112 -21.99 9.60 4.12
CA ILE A 112 -21.42 10.87 4.59
C ILE A 112 -22.50 11.73 5.27
N MET A 113 -23.70 11.78 4.69
CA MET A 113 -24.83 12.57 5.18
C MET A 113 -25.58 11.91 6.35
N GLY A 114 -25.22 10.69 6.74
CA GLY A 114 -25.76 9.98 7.90
C GLY A 114 -27.13 9.34 7.68
N GLN A 115 -27.49 9.06 6.43
CA GLN A 115 -28.65 8.25 6.04
C GLN A 115 -28.35 6.73 6.13
N SER A 116 -27.08 6.35 6.01
CA SER A 116 -26.51 5.02 6.24
C SER A 116 -25.27 5.16 7.14
N ASN A 117 -24.94 4.14 7.92
CA ASN A 117 -23.67 4.08 8.64
C ASN A 117 -22.99 2.76 8.32
N ALA A 118 -21.72 2.81 7.89
CA ALA A 118 -20.89 1.65 7.61
C ALA A 118 -21.60 0.67 6.67
N ASN A 119 -21.80 1.10 5.42
CA ASN A 119 -22.33 0.21 4.39
C ASN A 119 -21.42 -1.01 4.25
N ALA A 120 -21.95 -2.05 3.61
CA ALA A 120 -21.19 -3.25 3.33
C ALA A 120 -20.23 -3.06 2.14
N ASP A 121 -19.52 -1.93 2.03
CA ASP A 121 -18.48 -1.63 1.06
C ASP A 121 -17.06 -1.95 1.55
N SER A 122 -16.11 -1.94 0.60
CA SER A 122 -14.71 -2.16 0.91
C SER A 122 -13.79 -1.59 -0.17
N ALA A 123 -12.64 -1.08 0.27
CA ALA A 123 -11.54 -0.69 -0.62
C ALA A 123 -10.84 -1.93 -1.20
N ASP A 124 -10.88 -3.06 -0.50
CA ASP A 124 -10.22 -4.29 -0.93
C ASP A 124 -11.01 -4.95 -2.09
N PRO A 125 -10.41 -5.06 -3.30
CA PRO A 125 -11.09 -5.63 -4.47
C PRO A 125 -11.37 -7.13 -4.34
N THR A 126 -10.78 -7.83 -3.38
CA THR A 126 -10.94 -9.29 -3.21
C THR A 126 -12.18 -9.69 -2.44
N VAL A 127 -12.78 -8.76 -1.68
CA VAL A 127 -13.91 -9.01 -0.78
C VAL A 127 -15.27 -8.94 -1.52
N GLY A 128 -15.26 -8.68 -2.83
CA GLY A 128 -16.46 -8.71 -3.68
C GLY A 128 -17.45 -7.57 -3.47
N SER A 129 -17.07 -6.52 -2.71
CA SER A 129 -17.91 -5.35 -2.49
C SER A 129 -17.56 -4.15 -3.38
N THR A 130 -18.52 -3.24 -3.55
CA THR A 130 -18.34 -1.99 -4.29
C THR A 130 -17.50 -1.03 -3.47
N ARG A 131 -16.42 -0.49 -4.04
CA ARG A 131 -15.65 0.62 -3.46
C ARG A 131 -16.39 1.95 -3.62
N ASN A 132 -16.17 2.92 -2.73
CA ASN A 132 -16.77 4.25 -2.88
C ASN A 132 -16.10 5.08 -3.99
N ALA A 133 -14.77 5.09 -4.03
CA ALA A 133 -14.03 5.91 -4.98
C ALA A 133 -12.75 5.23 -5.47
N VAL A 134 -12.21 5.73 -6.59
CA VAL A 134 -10.97 5.29 -7.20
C VAL A 134 -10.11 6.50 -7.50
N LEU A 135 -8.89 6.50 -6.98
CA LEU A 135 -7.85 7.47 -7.30
C LEU A 135 -6.80 6.79 -8.17
N THR A 136 -6.47 7.39 -9.31
CA THR A 136 -5.38 6.90 -10.18
C THR A 136 -4.17 7.81 -10.03
N ILE A 137 -3.04 7.24 -9.61
CA ILE A 137 -1.77 7.95 -9.43
C ILE A 137 -0.72 7.25 -10.29
N SER A 138 -0.39 7.84 -11.44
CA SER A 138 0.57 7.26 -12.39
C SER A 138 0.17 5.83 -12.78
N THR A 139 0.91 4.81 -12.33
CA THR A 139 0.64 3.38 -12.60
C THR A 139 -0.14 2.68 -11.50
N TYR A 140 -0.49 3.39 -10.42
CA TYR A 140 -1.25 2.86 -9.30
C TYR A 140 -2.73 3.22 -9.43
N THR A 141 -3.58 2.22 -9.17
CA THR A 141 -5.00 2.42 -8.94
C THR A 141 -5.27 2.20 -7.46
N VAL A 142 -5.82 3.21 -6.79
CA VAL A 142 -6.10 3.19 -5.36
C VAL A 142 -7.59 3.20 -5.16
N ASN A 143 -8.12 2.11 -4.62
CA ASN A 143 -9.52 2.02 -4.22
C ASN A 143 -9.68 2.67 -2.85
N MET A 144 -10.79 3.36 -2.66
CA MET A 144 -11.10 4.07 -1.45
C MET A 144 -12.47 3.66 -0.94
N ASP A 145 -12.55 3.55 0.38
CA ASP A 145 -13.74 3.26 1.15
C ASP A 145 -13.80 4.23 2.33
N ILE A 146 -14.96 4.84 2.54
CA ILE A 146 -15.19 5.91 3.51
C ILE A 146 -16.40 5.51 4.32
N ASP A 147 -16.16 5.00 5.52
CA ASP A 147 -17.24 4.67 6.44
C ASP A 147 -17.55 5.82 7.38
N ARG A 148 -18.84 6.05 7.66
CA ARG A 148 -19.28 6.83 8.82
C ARG A 148 -19.42 5.91 10.03
N LEU A 149 -18.60 6.13 11.06
CA LEU A 149 -18.63 5.33 12.28
C LEU A 149 -19.72 5.81 13.24
N TYR A 150 -19.66 7.08 13.66
CA TYR A 150 -20.65 7.68 14.57
C TYR A 150 -20.53 9.21 14.57
N ALA A 151 -21.57 9.87 15.07
CA ALA A 151 -21.55 11.31 15.34
C ALA A 151 -21.77 11.57 16.82
N GLN A 152 -21.06 12.56 17.34
CA GLN A 152 -21.12 12.99 18.74
C GLN A 152 -21.17 14.52 18.82
N PRO A 153 -21.89 15.09 19.79
CA PRO A 153 -21.82 16.52 20.05
C PRO A 153 -20.40 16.90 20.51
N MET A 154 -19.92 18.05 20.06
CA MET A 154 -18.70 18.67 20.53
C MET A 154 -18.91 19.22 21.93
N SER A 155 -17.99 18.89 22.83
CA SER A 155 -17.95 19.46 24.19
C SER A 155 -17.94 20.98 24.13
N GLY A 156 -18.92 21.64 24.76
CA GLY A 156 -19.02 23.10 24.83
C GLY A 156 -19.79 23.76 23.66
N ALA A 157 -20.31 22.98 22.70
CA ALA A 157 -21.19 23.51 21.68
C ALA A 157 -22.62 23.72 22.21
N PRO A 158 -23.35 24.75 21.74
CA PRO A 158 -24.75 24.92 22.10
C PRO A 158 -25.53 23.70 21.63
N ALA A 159 -26.31 23.10 22.52
CA ALA A 159 -27.14 21.95 22.20
C ALA A 159 -28.12 22.34 21.08
N ALA A 160 -28.00 21.65 19.95
CA ALA A 160 -28.94 21.70 18.84
C ALA A 160 -30.32 21.17 19.31
N PHE A 161 -31.20 22.06 19.74
CA PHE A 161 -32.60 21.71 20.00
C PHE A 161 -33.33 21.52 18.65
N GLY A 162 -33.59 20.26 18.30
CA GLY A 162 -34.60 19.89 17.29
C GLY A 162 -34.17 19.84 15.82
N GLY A 163 -32.88 19.85 15.49
CA GLY A 163 -32.40 19.71 14.11
C GLY A 163 -31.68 18.39 13.83
N SER A 164 -31.71 17.94 12.58
CA SER A 164 -30.87 16.85 12.08
C SER A 164 -29.38 17.16 12.31
N ALA A 165 -28.53 16.12 12.36
CA ALA A 165 -27.11 16.13 12.79
C ALA A 165 -26.15 17.07 12.02
N GLN A 166 -26.66 17.99 11.19
CA GLN A 166 -25.95 18.98 10.38
C GLN A 166 -25.76 20.33 11.10
N GLN A 167 -26.11 20.46 12.37
CA GLN A 167 -25.99 21.72 13.10
C GLN A 167 -24.60 21.90 13.73
N ALA A 168 -24.11 23.15 13.68
CA ALA A 168 -22.82 23.57 14.24
C ALA A 168 -22.66 23.06 15.68
N GLY A 169 -21.62 22.24 15.91
CA GLY A 169 -21.41 21.59 17.21
C GLY A 169 -21.50 20.08 17.23
N VAL A 170 -21.62 19.41 16.08
CA VAL A 170 -21.50 17.94 15.98
C VAL A 170 -20.18 17.58 15.28
N GLN A 171 -19.45 16.65 15.86
CA GLN A 171 -18.29 15.99 15.28
C GLN A 171 -18.71 14.62 14.75
N ILE A 172 -18.40 14.35 13.49
CA ILE A 172 -18.65 13.08 12.81
C ILE A 172 -17.32 12.37 12.62
N ILE A 173 -17.29 11.10 12.99
CA ILE A 173 -16.09 10.27 12.87
C ILE A 173 -16.23 9.38 11.65
N TYR A 174 -15.25 9.47 10.76
CA TYR A 174 -15.15 8.68 9.55
C TYR A 174 -13.93 7.76 9.61
N ARG A 175 -14.05 6.55 9.04
CA ARG A 175 -12.93 5.69 8.72
C ARG A 175 -12.68 5.79 7.23
N ILE A 176 -11.44 6.04 6.83
CA ILE A 176 -11.03 6.00 5.44
C ILE A 176 -10.09 4.82 5.28
N ASP A 177 -10.40 3.94 4.35
CA ASP A 177 -9.57 2.83 3.96
C ASP A 177 -9.16 2.98 2.49
N CYS A 178 -7.85 2.88 2.25
CA CYS A 178 -7.25 3.06 0.95
C CYS A 178 -6.45 1.80 0.59
N TYR A 179 -6.75 1.22 -0.57
CA TYR A 179 -6.10 0.02 -1.09
C TYR A 179 -5.46 0.32 -2.44
N ALA A 180 -4.14 0.52 -2.44
CA ALA A 180 -3.35 0.80 -3.62
C ALA A 180 -2.95 -0.49 -4.33
N ILE A 181 -3.08 -0.51 -5.65
CA ILE A 181 -2.79 -1.64 -6.53
C ILE A 181 -1.92 -1.13 -7.66
N SER A 182 -0.79 -1.80 -7.89
CA SER A 182 -0.06 -1.68 -9.15
C SER A 182 -0.39 -2.86 -10.05
N SER A 183 -0.68 -2.57 -11.32
CA SER A 183 -0.85 -3.61 -12.33
C SER A 183 0.12 -3.37 -13.49
N ALA A 184 0.77 -4.44 -13.96
CA ALA A 184 1.42 -4.44 -15.27
C ALA A 184 0.92 -5.65 -16.06
N GLY A 185 0.60 -5.43 -17.34
CA GLY A 185 0.12 -6.49 -18.22
C GLY A 185 -1.18 -7.17 -17.76
N GLY A 186 -2.01 -6.50 -16.94
CA GLY A 186 -3.26 -7.05 -16.41
C GLY A 186 -3.12 -7.90 -15.14
N ALA A 187 -1.91 -8.09 -14.61
CA ALA A 187 -1.67 -8.79 -13.34
C ALA A 187 -1.34 -7.81 -12.21
N THR A 188 -1.85 -8.08 -11.01
CA THR A 188 -1.52 -7.34 -9.79
C THR A 188 -0.08 -7.64 -9.38
N GLN A 189 0.78 -6.61 -9.32
CA GLN A 189 2.20 -6.78 -9.01
C GLN A 189 2.52 -6.49 -7.53
N ALA A 190 1.88 -5.47 -6.97
CA ALA A 190 2.02 -5.11 -5.57
C ALA A 190 0.75 -4.42 -5.08
N ALA A 191 0.43 -4.65 -3.81
CA ALA A 191 -0.69 -4.00 -3.13
C ALA A 191 -0.23 -3.39 -1.80
N GLY A 192 -0.88 -2.31 -1.40
CA GLY A 192 -0.67 -1.67 -0.11
C GLY A 192 -1.99 -1.18 0.45
N ARG A 193 -2.20 -1.29 1.76
CA ARG A 193 -3.42 -0.84 2.43
C ARG A 193 -3.07 0.11 3.56
N VAL A 194 -3.78 1.22 3.62
CA VAL A 194 -3.68 2.21 4.69
C VAL A 194 -5.08 2.55 5.14
N THR A 195 -5.31 2.45 6.45
CA THR A 195 -6.59 2.82 7.07
C THR A 195 -6.34 3.89 8.12
N GLY A 196 -7.24 4.86 8.21
CA GLY A 196 -7.15 5.95 9.18
C GLY A 196 -8.52 6.44 9.60
N VAL A 197 -8.59 6.99 10.81
CA VAL A 197 -9.83 7.53 11.38
C VAL A 197 -9.73 9.05 11.44
N TYR A 198 -10.78 9.73 11.01
CA TYR A 198 -10.84 11.19 10.91
C TYR A 198 -12.05 11.72 11.65
N ASN A 199 -11.82 12.84 12.34
CA ASN A 199 -12.86 13.63 12.98
C ASN A 199 -13.17 14.85 12.11
N CYS A 200 -14.37 14.90 11.56
CA CYS A 200 -14.85 16.01 10.75
C CYS A 200 -15.93 16.79 11.50
N VAL A 201 -15.95 18.12 11.34
CA VAL A 201 -17.11 18.92 11.76
C VAL A 201 -18.26 18.71 10.78
N ALA A 202 -19.50 18.67 11.27
CA ALA A 202 -20.68 18.49 10.43
C ALA A 202 -20.85 19.57 9.34
N THR A 203 -20.24 20.75 9.53
CA THR A 203 -20.21 21.84 8.53
C THR A 203 -19.21 21.61 7.39
N GLY A 204 -18.39 20.54 7.45
CA GLY A 204 -17.38 20.24 6.44
C GLY A 204 -16.18 21.19 6.40
N GLN A 205 -16.06 22.13 7.33
CA GLN A 205 -14.98 23.15 7.35
C GLN A 205 -13.62 22.61 7.77
N SER A 206 -13.59 21.52 8.56
CA SER A 206 -12.36 20.93 9.05
C SER A 206 -12.51 19.44 9.28
N CYS A 207 -11.52 18.66 8.84
CA CYS A 207 -11.34 17.26 9.22
C CYS A 207 -9.92 17.07 9.72
N GLN A 208 -9.77 16.44 10.87
CA GLN A 208 -8.45 16.14 11.46
C GLN A 208 -8.34 14.64 11.72
N ARG A 209 -7.14 14.10 11.49
CA ARG A 209 -6.87 12.70 11.80
C ARG A 209 -6.95 12.49 13.31
N LYS A 210 -7.70 11.47 13.74
CA LYS A 210 -7.74 11.03 15.12
C LYS A 210 -6.50 10.15 15.34
N ILE A 211 -5.56 10.66 16.15
CA ILE A 211 -4.33 9.95 16.54
C ILE A 211 -4.69 8.72 17.35
#